data_AF-A0A2H0YNA2-F1
#
_entry.id   AF-A0A2H0YNA2-F1
#
_cell.length_a   1.000
_cell.length_b   1.000
_cell.length_c   1.000
_cell.angle_alpha   90.00
_cell.angle_beta   90.00
_cell.angle_gamma   90.00
#
_symmetry.space_group_name_H-M   'P 1'
#
loop_
_entity.id
_entity.type
_entity.pdbx_description
1 polymer ?
#
loop_
_entity_poly.entity_id
_entity_poly.type
_entity_poly.pdbx_seq_one_letter_code
_entity_poly.pdbx_strand_id
1 'polypeptide(L)'
;MKSDTASKIITAGQMKELTSAVVQAIPTDLSFDDAQYWIGRKRDLGDGIRAILWGKQVKGIAELIANWQRFYTKFFGTAFDFSDVKIPEKQPGFDWLVVVAKGLTPNQVFDVCQKHFSCWRYRDDLDKETEGRNDREPKEHYAIWVRNRQEADEELKNRSAENLKENKIKGITLLERFLLELWYWNETGEHLDIQSITL
;
A
#
# COMPACT_ATOMS: atom_id res chain seq x y z
N MET A 1 -39.27 -13.73 10.07
CA MET A 1 -39.02 -13.76 8.63
C MET A 1 -38.11 -12.59 8.30
N LYS A 2 -36.79 -12.79 8.25
CA LYS A 2 -35.82 -11.75 7.87
C LYS A 2 -35.63 -11.86 6.36
N SER A 3 -35.92 -10.79 5.62
CA SER A 3 -35.76 -10.77 4.16
C SER A 3 -34.29 -10.76 3.80
N ASP A 4 -33.85 -11.83 3.15
CA ASP A 4 -32.64 -11.86 2.33
C ASP A 4 -32.70 -10.72 1.32
N THR A 5 -31.86 -9.71 1.51
CA THR A 5 -31.67 -8.69 0.47
C THR A 5 -30.64 -9.26 -0.50
N ALA A 6 -31.10 -10.08 -1.45
CA ALA A 6 -30.28 -10.50 -2.57
C ALA A 6 -29.76 -9.24 -3.28
N SER A 7 -28.43 -9.04 -3.27
CA SER A 7 -27.77 -7.95 -3.97
C SER A 7 -28.17 -8.00 -5.45
N LYS A 8 -28.93 -7.00 -5.92
CA LYS A 8 -29.42 -6.97 -7.30
C LYS A 8 -28.23 -6.75 -8.24
N ILE A 9 -28.02 -7.72 -9.12
CA ILE A 9 -27.04 -7.63 -10.21
C ILE A 9 -27.40 -6.42 -11.11
N ILE A 10 -26.38 -5.72 -11.61
CA ILE A 10 -26.54 -4.59 -12.54
C ILE A 10 -27.36 -4.97 -13.77
N THR A 11 -28.29 -4.10 -14.19
CA THR A 11 -29.09 -4.32 -15.41
C THR A 11 -28.32 -3.94 -16.68
N ALA A 12 -28.75 -4.46 -17.83
CA ALA A 12 -28.17 -4.09 -19.12
C ALA A 12 -28.26 -2.57 -19.40
N GLY A 13 -29.36 -1.92 -18.99
CA GLY A 13 -29.52 -0.46 -19.11
C GLY A 13 -28.49 0.31 -18.27
N GLN A 14 -28.31 -0.07 -17.01
CA GLN A 14 -27.30 0.53 -16.13
C GLN A 14 -25.87 0.30 -16.63
N MET A 15 -25.58 -0.88 -17.18
CA MET A 15 -24.27 -1.19 -17.77
C MET A 15 -23.96 -0.27 -18.96
N LYS A 16 -24.95 -0.01 -19.81
CA LYS A 16 -24.82 0.91 -20.95
C LYS A 16 -24.51 2.33 -20.50
N GLU A 17 -25.24 2.85 -19.53
CA GLU A 17 -25.01 4.20 -18.98
C GLU A 17 -23.62 4.33 -18.35
N LEU A 18 -23.19 3.36 -17.53
CA LEU A 18 -21.85 3.36 -16.94
C LEU A 18 -20.74 3.31 -17.98
N THR A 19 -20.90 2.50 -19.02
CA THR A 19 -19.94 2.41 -20.13
C THR A 19 -19.83 3.74 -20.85
N SER A 20 -20.96 4.39 -21.14
CA SER A 20 -20.99 5.71 -21.77
C SER A 20 -20.26 6.76 -20.92
N ALA A 21 -20.49 6.77 -19.61
CA ALA A 21 -19.82 7.71 -18.70
C ALA A 21 -18.29 7.53 -18.68
N VAL A 22 -17.80 6.28 -18.66
CA VAL A 22 -16.36 5.99 -18.70
C VAL A 22 -15.73 6.47 -20.03
N VAL A 23 -16.40 6.24 -21.16
CA VAL A 23 -15.92 6.71 -22.47
C VAL A 23 -15.88 8.24 -22.54
N GLN A 24 -16.89 8.92 -21.99
CA GLN A 24 -16.95 10.38 -21.96
C GLN A 24 -15.90 11.02 -21.03
N ALA A 25 -15.40 10.28 -20.03
CA ALA A 25 -14.37 10.75 -19.12
C ALA A 25 -12.96 10.76 -19.73
N ILE A 26 -12.77 10.16 -20.91
CA ILE A 26 -11.49 10.15 -21.61
C ILE A 26 -11.24 11.57 -22.18
N PRO A 27 -10.12 12.24 -21.82
CA PRO A 27 -9.81 13.55 -22.36
C PRO A 27 -9.66 13.51 -23.88
N THR A 28 -10.28 14.48 -24.57
CA THR A 28 -10.22 14.56 -26.05
C THR A 28 -8.85 15.03 -26.56
N ASP A 29 -8.01 15.57 -25.67
CA ASP A 29 -6.66 16.07 -25.91
C ASP A 29 -5.56 15.14 -25.36
N LEU A 30 -5.90 13.89 -25.03
CA LEU A 30 -4.93 12.89 -24.59
C LEU A 30 -3.87 12.64 -25.67
N SER A 31 -2.59 12.76 -25.32
CA SER A 31 -1.48 12.56 -26.27
C SER A 31 -1.38 11.11 -26.75
N PHE A 32 -0.68 10.90 -27.87
CA PHE A 32 -0.44 9.54 -28.38
C PHE A 32 0.35 8.69 -27.38
N ASP A 33 1.37 9.26 -26.74
CA ASP A 33 2.22 8.53 -25.79
C ASP A 33 1.45 8.16 -24.52
N ASP A 34 0.61 9.07 -24.01
CA ASP A 34 -0.27 8.78 -22.86
C ASP A 34 -1.32 7.72 -23.20
N ALA A 35 -1.88 7.77 -24.42
CA ALA A 35 -2.81 6.74 -24.88
C ALA A 35 -2.11 5.37 -24.98
N GLN A 36 -0.91 5.31 -25.55
CA GLN A 36 -0.12 4.06 -25.63
C GLN A 36 0.27 3.55 -24.24
N TYR A 37 0.63 4.45 -23.32
CA TYR A 37 0.93 4.10 -21.93
C TYR A 37 -0.24 3.35 -21.27
N TRP A 38 -1.46 3.89 -21.34
CA TRP A 38 -2.64 3.25 -20.77
C TRP A 38 -3.06 1.99 -21.52
N ILE A 39 -2.87 1.93 -22.85
CA ILE A 39 -3.09 0.72 -23.66
C ILE A 39 -2.10 -0.40 -23.28
N GLY A 40 -0.87 -0.06 -22.92
CA GLY A 40 0.11 -1.00 -22.36
C GLY A 40 -0.29 -1.49 -20.96
N ARG A 41 -1.06 -0.68 -20.22
CA ARG A 41 -1.43 -0.90 -18.82
C ARG A 41 -2.95 -1.05 -18.60
N LYS A 42 -3.63 -1.80 -19.48
CA LYS A 42 -5.11 -1.99 -19.42
C LYS A 42 -5.59 -2.53 -18.07
N ARG A 43 -4.77 -3.33 -17.39
CA ARG A 43 -5.08 -3.87 -16.06
C ARG A 43 -5.20 -2.75 -15.04
N ASP A 44 -4.21 -1.88 -14.96
CA ASP A 44 -4.13 -0.76 -14.01
C ASP A 44 -5.26 0.25 -14.25
N LEU A 45 -5.55 0.55 -15.51
CA LEU A 45 -6.71 1.37 -15.89
C LEU A 45 -8.02 0.72 -15.40
N GLY A 46 -8.16 -0.60 -15.59
CA GLY A 46 -9.30 -1.37 -15.10
C GLY A 46 -9.43 -1.37 -13.58
N ASP A 47 -8.31 -1.46 -12.85
CA ASP A 47 -8.28 -1.43 -11.39
C ASP A 47 -8.63 -0.04 -10.83
N GLY A 48 -8.20 1.04 -11.50
CA GLY A 48 -8.60 2.41 -11.19
C GLY A 48 -10.10 2.64 -11.37
N ILE A 49 -10.66 2.23 -12.51
CA ILE A 49 -12.10 2.36 -12.80
C ILE A 49 -12.92 1.55 -11.77
N ARG A 50 -12.50 0.33 -11.46
CA ARG A 50 -13.12 -0.51 -10.43
C ARG A 50 -13.11 0.15 -9.06
N ALA A 51 -12.01 0.78 -8.66
CA ALA A 51 -11.92 1.51 -7.40
C ALA A 51 -12.92 2.67 -7.31
N ILE A 52 -13.16 3.38 -8.42
CA ILE A 52 -14.14 4.46 -8.52
C ILE A 52 -15.57 3.91 -8.48
N LEU A 53 -15.88 2.90 -9.31
CA LEU A 53 -17.24 2.35 -9.45
C LEU A 53 -17.73 1.63 -8.19
N TRP A 54 -16.84 0.98 -7.45
CA TRP A 54 -17.17 0.43 -6.14
C TRP A 54 -17.15 1.46 -5.01
N GLY A 55 -16.95 2.75 -5.33
CA GLY A 55 -17.00 3.83 -4.36
C GLY A 55 -16.04 3.62 -3.19
N LYS A 56 -14.73 3.56 -3.44
CA LYS A 56 -13.72 3.48 -2.37
C LYS A 56 -13.62 4.78 -1.53
N GLN A 57 -14.67 5.13 -0.81
CA GLN A 57 -14.59 5.09 0.65
C GLN A 57 -15.30 3.79 1.06
N VAL A 58 -14.70 2.62 0.95
CA VAL A 58 -13.83 2.03 1.96
C VAL A 58 -13.70 0.59 1.43
N LYS A 59 -12.49 0.11 1.07
CA LYS A 59 -12.29 -1.35 1.24
C LYS A 59 -12.58 -1.58 2.70
N GLY A 60 -13.61 -2.36 3.06
CA GLY A 60 -13.96 -2.61 4.45
C GLY A 60 -12.70 -2.84 5.27
N ILE A 61 -12.61 -2.34 6.50
CA ILE A 61 -11.46 -2.62 7.38
C ILE A 61 -11.14 -4.13 7.37
N ALA A 62 -12.19 -4.96 7.42
CA ALA A 62 -12.08 -6.41 7.28
C ALA A 62 -11.45 -6.88 5.95
N GLU A 63 -11.74 -6.23 4.82
CA GLU A 63 -11.15 -6.56 3.53
C GLU A 63 -9.67 -6.13 3.46
N LEU A 64 -9.31 -4.97 4.00
CA LEU A 64 -7.92 -4.53 4.10
C LEU A 64 -7.12 -5.52 4.95
N ILE A 65 -7.65 -5.90 6.11
CA ILE A 65 -7.08 -6.91 7.00
C ILE A 65 -6.93 -8.25 6.24
N ALA A 66 -7.97 -8.71 5.55
CA ALA A 66 -7.92 -9.97 4.80
C ALA A 66 -6.90 -9.93 3.63
N ASN A 67 -6.71 -8.78 2.97
CA ASN A 67 -5.68 -8.62 1.96
C ASN A 67 -4.28 -8.77 2.58
N TRP A 68 -4.04 -8.17 3.74
CA TRP A 68 -2.79 -8.35 4.50
C TRP A 68 -2.59 -9.81 4.93
N GLN A 69 -3.61 -10.49 5.45
CA GLN A 69 -3.49 -11.91 5.78
C GLN A 69 -3.10 -12.76 4.56
N ARG A 70 -3.71 -12.51 3.38
CA ARG A 70 -3.32 -13.19 2.13
C ARG A 70 -1.89 -12.87 1.71
N PHE A 71 -1.48 -11.61 1.84
CA PHE A 71 -0.13 -11.17 1.54
C PHE A 71 0.90 -11.91 2.39
N TYR A 72 0.68 -12.00 3.71
CA TYR A 72 1.60 -12.74 4.59
C TYR A 72 1.64 -14.24 4.27
N THR A 73 0.49 -14.87 3.99
CA THR A 73 0.48 -16.27 3.55
C THR A 73 1.26 -16.45 2.25
N LYS A 74 1.12 -15.53 1.29
CA LYS A 74 1.81 -15.60 -0.02
C LYS A 74 3.32 -15.45 0.12
N PHE A 75 3.79 -14.43 0.82
CA PHE A 75 5.20 -14.03 0.82
C PHE A 75 6.02 -14.63 1.97
N PHE A 76 5.37 -14.87 3.11
CA PHE A 76 6.02 -15.38 4.33
C PHE A 76 5.60 -16.81 4.64
N GLY A 77 4.70 -17.41 3.86
CA GLY A 77 4.17 -18.76 4.11
C GLY A 77 3.42 -18.89 5.44
N THR A 78 3.06 -17.77 6.08
CA THR A 78 2.54 -17.74 7.44
C THR A 78 1.17 -17.10 7.46
N ALA A 79 0.20 -17.81 8.02
CA ALA A 79 -1.16 -17.33 8.22
C ALA A 79 -1.24 -16.61 9.57
N PHE A 80 -1.19 -15.28 9.54
CA PHE A 80 -1.44 -14.45 10.73
C PHE A 80 -2.93 -14.18 10.90
N ASP A 81 -3.38 -14.08 12.15
CA ASP A 81 -4.68 -13.52 12.50
C ASP A 81 -4.53 -12.04 12.86
N PHE A 82 -5.20 -11.20 12.08
CA PHE A 82 -5.20 -9.75 12.26
C PHE A 82 -6.60 -9.21 12.58
N SER A 83 -7.56 -10.08 12.93
CA SER A 83 -8.93 -9.69 13.22
C SER A 83 -9.04 -8.68 14.38
N ASP A 84 -8.14 -8.76 15.35
CA ASP A 84 -8.07 -7.87 16.51
C ASP A 84 -7.19 -6.63 16.31
N VAL A 85 -6.60 -6.43 15.13
CA VAL A 85 -5.74 -5.27 14.86
C VAL A 85 -6.57 -4.00 14.85
N LYS A 86 -6.24 -3.07 15.74
CA LYS A 86 -6.85 -1.74 15.76
C LYS A 86 -6.31 -0.92 14.59
N ILE A 87 -7.18 -0.62 13.64
CA ILE A 87 -6.86 0.30 12.55
C ILE A 87 -7.01 1.75 13.06
N PRO A 88 -5.96 2.58 13.01
CA PRO A 88 -6.05 3.97 13.43
C PRO A 88 -6.99 4.76 12.52
N GLU A 89 -7.53 5.87 13.03
CA GLU A 89 -8.32 6.79 12.21
C GLU A 89 -7.50 7.30 11.02
N LYS A 90 -8.11 7.29 9.84
CA LYS A 90 -7.45 7.66 8.61
C LYS A 90 -7.37 9.18 8.48
N GLN A 91 -6.17 9.69 8.27
CA GLN A 91 -5.95 11.12 8.00
C GLN A 91 -6.02 11.40 6.49
N PRO A 92 -6.51 12.59 6.06
CA PRO A 92 -6.48 12.98 4.65
C PRO A 92 -5.08 12.91 4.06
N GLY A 93 -4.93 12.25 2.91
CA GLY A 93 -3.66 12.04 2.22
C GLY A 93 -2.78 10.91 2.76
N PHE A 94 -3.29 10.11 3.71
CA PHE A 94 -2.65 8.90 4.22
C PHE A 94 -3.50 7.68 3.83
N ASP A 95 -3.37 7.23 2.59
CA ASP A 95 -4.27 6.25 1.99
C ASP A 95 -3.73 4.81 1.91
N TRP A 96 -2.47 4.58 2.28
CA TRP A 96 -1.86 3.24 2.27
C TRP A 96 -1.85 2.64 3.67
N LEU A 97 -2.63 1.57 3.87
CA LEU A 97 -2.61 0.82 5.13
C LEU A 97 -1.45 -0.17 5.12
N VAL A 98 -0.61 -0.12 6.15
CA VAL A 98 0.39 -1.16 6.44
C VAL A 98 0.01 -1.88 7.71
N VAL A 99 -0.09 -3.22 7.66
CA VAL A 99 -0.32 -4.08 8.84
C VAL A 99 0.96 -4.85 9.13
N VAL A 100 1.51 -4.64 10.33
CA VAL A 100 2.77 -5.20 10.77
C VAL A 100 2.51 -6.37 11.72
N ALA A 101 3.07 -7.53 11.39
CA ALA A 101 2.97 -8.72 12.23
C ALA A 101 3.83 -8.60 13.49
N LYS A 102 3.32 -9.11 14.62
CA LYS A 102 4.06 -9.22 15.88
C LYS A 102 5.35 -10.00 15.68
N GLY A 103 6.45 -9.47 16.19
CA GLY A 103 7.78 -10.08 16.15
C GLY A 103 8.44 -10.09 14.77
N LEU A 104 7.82 -9.48 13.76
CA LEU A 104 8.42 -9.36 12.44
C LEU A 104 9.64 -8.42 12.49
N THR A 105 10.70 -8.75 11.77
CA THR A 105 11.97 -8.02 11.82
C THR A 105 12.38 -7.46 10.45
N PRO A 106 13.14 -6.35 10.39
CA PRO A 106 13.69 -5.83 9.14
C PRO A 106 14.43 -6.88 8.31
N ASN A 107 15.29 -7.71 8.92
CA ASN A 107 16.02 -8.76 8.21
C ASN A 107 15.06 -9.76 7.56
N GLN A 108 14.02 -10.22 8.27
CA GLN A 108 13.05 -11.16 7.71
C GLN A 108 12.32 -10.60 6.47
N VAL A 109 11.91 -9.33 6.52
CA VAL A 109 11.22 -8.71 5.37
C VAL A 109 12.20 -8.48 4.22
N PHE A 110 13.42 -8.03 4.52
CA PHE A 110 14.47 -7.85 3.51
C PHE A 110 14.81 -9.15 2.78
N ASP A 111 14.95 -10.26 3.51
CA ASP A 111 15.22 -11.59 2.92
C ASP A 111 14.08 -12.04 1.99
N VAL A 112 12.84 -11.64 2.28
CA VAL A 112 11.70 -11.89 1.39
C VAL A 112 11.77 -10.99 0.16
N CYS A 113 12.04 -9.68 0.33
CA CYS A 113 12.23 -8.75 -0.78
C CYS A 113 13.29 -9.26 -1.77
N GLN A 114 14.44 -9.75 -1.26
CA GLN A 114 15.53 -10.30 -2.07
C GLN A 114 15.14 -11.50 -2.94
N LYS A 115 14.10 -12.24 -2.58
CA LYS A 115 13.59 -13.35 -3.41
C LYS A 115 12.77 -12.89 -4.60
N HIS A 116 12.32 -11.65 -4.59
CA HIS A 116 11.38 -11.10 -5.58
C HIS A 116 12.00 -10.00 -6.44
N PHE A 117 12.93 -9.23 -5.90
CA PHE A 117 13.61 -8.16 -6.62
C PHE A 117 15.01 -7.89 -6.05
N SER A 118 15.85 -7.24 -6.86
CA SER A 118 17.20 -6.85 -6.46
C SER A 118 17.16 -5.89 -5.28
N CYS A 119 17.82 -6.24 -4.18
CA CYS A 119 17.92 -5.40 -3.00
C CYS A 119 19.40 -5.14 -2.67
N TRP A 120 19.67 -3.96 -2.12
CA TRP A 120 20.97 -3.60 -1.58
C TRP A 120 20.81 -3.10 -0.13
N ARG A 121 21.80 -3.41 0.71
CA ARG A 121 21.91 -2.89 2.07
C ARG A 121 23.36 -2.59 2.40
N TYR A 122 23.59 -1.53 3.19
CA TYR A 122 24.93 -1.17 3.65
C TYR A 122 25.39 -1.99 4.87
N ARG A 123 24.45 -2.45 5.68
CA ARG A 123 24.67 -3.20 6.92
C ARG A 123 24.03 -4.57 6.79
N ASP A 124 24.74 -5.60 7.26
CA ASP A 124 24.26 -6.98 7.16
C ASP A 124 23.15 -7.31 8.15
N ASP A 125 23.20 -6.74 9.35
CA ASP A 125 22.20 -6.99 10.40
C ASP A 125 21.34 -5.75 10.61
N LEU A 126 20.21 -5.70 9.90
CA LEU A 126 19.27 -4.58 9.96
C LEU A 126 18.50 -4.54 11.29
N ASP A 127 18.33 -5.67 11.95
CA ASP A 127 17.64 -5.75 13.23
C ASP A 127 18.48 -5.07 14.30
N LYS A 128 19.77 -5.39 14.38
CA LYS A 128 20.71 -4.73 15.30
C LYS A 128 20.84 -3.24 15.04
N GLU A 129 20.82 -2.81 13.78
CA GLU A 129 20.93 -1.39 13.43
C GLU A 129 19.68 -0.58 13.78
N THR A 130 18.53 -1.23 13.93
CA THR A 130 17.26 -0.57 14.25
C THR A 130 16.81 -0.79 15.70
N GLU A 131 17.43 -1.72 16.42
CA GLU A 131 17.12 -2.06 17.81
C GLU A 131 17.09 -0.82 18.72
N GLY A 132 15.92 -0.53 19.30
CA GLY A 132 15.73 0.58 20.23
C GLY A 132 15.74 1.98 19.57
N ARG A 133 15.81 2.04 18.24
CA ARG A 133 15.82 3.29 17.46
C ARG A 133 14.51 3.55 16.73
N ASN A 134 13.67 2.53 16.54
CA ASN A 134 12.40 2.68 15.82
C ASN A 134 11.36 3.46 16.65
N ASP A 135 10.55 4.27 15.96
CA ASP A 135 9.38 4.92 16.56
C ASP A 135 8.30 3.92 17.00
N ARG A 136 8.29 2.73 16.38
CA ARG A 136 7.32 1.65 16.58
C ARG A 136 8.03 0.31 16.51
N GLU A 137 7.79 -0.53 17.52
CA GLU A 137 8.32 -1.89 17.60
C GLU A 137 7.16 -2.90 17.53
N PRO A 138 7.28 -4.01 16.79
CA PRO A 138 6.21 -4.98 16.59
C PRO A 138 6.03 -5.92 17.80
N LYS A 139 5.83 -5.36 19.00
CA LYS A 139 5.52 -6.11 20.22
C LYS A 139 4.13 -6.75 20.18
N GLU A 140 3.25 -6.19 19.37
CA GLU A 140 1.91 -6.66 19.03
C GLU A 140 1.66 -6.45 17.54
N HIS A 141 0.57 -7.02 17.02
CA HIS A 141 0.11 -6.69 15.67
C HIS A 141 -0.41 -5.26 15.67
N TYR A 142 0.04 -4.44 14.72
CA TYR A 142 -0.42 -3.05 14.61
C TYR A 142 -0.59 -2.64 13.17
N ALA A 143 -1.27 -1.53 12.97
CA ALA A 143 -1.46 -0.93 11.65
C ALA A 143 -1.14 0.56 11.66
N ILE A 144 -0.66 1.05 10.53
CA ILE A 144 -0.44 2.47 10.28
C ILE A 144 -0.99 2.88 8.92
N TRP A 145 -1.35 4.16 8.79
CA TRP A 145 -1.59 4.78 7.51
C TRP A 145 -0.34 5.52 7.05
N VAL A 146 0.06 5.30 5.81
CA VAL A 146 1.18 5.97 5.13
C VAL A 146 0.61 6.80 3.99
N ARG A 147 1.29 7.89 3.63
CA ARG A 147 0.93 8.70 2.48
C ARG A 147 0.96 7.89 1.18
N ASN A 148 0.04 8.20 0.28
CA ASN A 148 -0.08 7.57 -1.03
C ASN A 148 0.83 8.23 -2.08
N ARG A 149 2.13 8.29 -1.78
CA ARG A 149 3.14 8.87 -2.68
C ARG A 149 4.20 7.81 -2.95
N GLN A 150 4.57 7.68 -4.23
CA GLN A 150 5.62 6.75 -4.65
C GLN A 150 7.01 7.21 -4.20
N GLU A 151 7.24 8.53 -4.18
CA GLU A 151 8.44 9.16 -3.63
C GLU A 151 8.22 9.59 -2.19
N ALA A 152 9.32 9.68 -1.44
CA ALA A 152 9.36 10.28 -0.12
C ALA A 152 8.78 11.71 -0.08
N ASP A 153 8.38 12.15 1.11
CA ASP A 153 7.87 13.51 1.32
C ASP A 153 8.94 14.55 1.01
N GLU A 154 8.80 15.21 -0.14
CA GLU A 154 9.73 16.26 -0.60
C GLU A 154 9.89 17.38 0.44
N GLU A 155 8.85 17.69 1.23
CA GLU A 155 8.92 18.68 2.31
C GLU A 155 9.85 18.27 3.48
N LEU A 156 10.19 16.99 3.59
CA LEU A 156 11.07 16.43 4.62
C LEU A 156 12.46 16.09 4.10
N LYS A 157 12.75 16.40 2.84
CA LYS A 157 14.04 16.11 2.20
C LYS A 157 15.22 16.69 2.98
N ASN A 158 16.32 15.94 3.01
CA ASN A 158 17.58 16.28 3.71
C ASN A 158 17.44 16.46 5.23
N ARG A 159 16.37 15.97 5.86
CA ARG A 159 16.24 15.93 7.33
C ARG A 159 16.69 14.58 7.84
N SER A 160 17.51 14.57 8.89
CA SER A 160 17.88 13.33 9.58
C SER A 160 16.72 12.80 10.43
N ALA A 161 16.75 11.50 10.72
CA ALA A 161 15.79 10.89 11.66
C ALA A 161 15.79 11.60 13.04
N GLU A 162 16.94 12.06 13.51
CA GLU A 162 17.06 12.86 14.74
C GLU A 162 16.34 14.21 14.61
N ASN A 163 16.53 14.93 13.50
CA ASN A 163 15.83 16.18 13.25
C ASN A 163 14.31 15.97 13.21
N LEU A 164 13.83 14.92 12.56
CA LEU A 164 12.40 14.60 12.53
C LEU A 164 11.84 14.32 13.93
N LYS A 165 12.59 13.56 14.74
CA LYS A 165 12.23 13.25 16.13
C LYS A 165 12.16 14.49 17.01
N GLU A 166 13.14 15.40 16.92
CA GLU A 166 13.14 16.68 17.64
C GLU A 166 11.92 17.54 17.26
N ASN A 167 11.53 17.50 15.99
CA ASN A 167 10.36 18.21 15.47
C ASN A 167 9.05 17.43 15.66
N LYS A 168 9.07 16.29 16.37
CA LYS A 168 7.91 15.42 16.64
C LYS A 168 7.20 14.92 15.38
N ILE A 169 7.93 14.81 14.27
CA ILE A 169 7.45 14.26 13.01
C ILE A 169 7.79 12.77 13.02
N LYS A 170 6.76 11.93 13.06
CA LYS A 170 6.92 10.47 12.96
C LYS A 170 6.94 10.07 11.49
N GLY A 171 8.05 9.53 11.03
CA GLY A 171 8.17 8.92 9.71
C GLY A 171 7.73 7.47 9.70
N ILE A 172 7.83 6.81 8.55
CA ILE A 172 7.73 5.36 8.41
C ILE A 172 9.01 4.71 8.97
N THR A 173 8.91 3.58 9.67
CA THR A 173 10.09 2.81 10.12
C THR A 173 10.67 2.00 8.97
N LEU A 174 11.91 1.52 9.11
CA LEU A 174 12.55 0.68 8.08
C LEU A 174 11.73 -0.60 7.81
N LEU A 175 11.22 -1.24 8.86
CA LEU A 175 10.37 -2.43 8.75
C LEU A 175 9.10 -2.15 7.94
N GLU A 176 8.39 -1.07 8.29
CA GLU A 176 7.16 -0.65 7.62
C GLU A 176 7.43 -0.29 6.15
N ARG A 177 8.55 0.38 5.87
CA ARG A 177 8.97 0.77 4.51
C ARG A 177 9.25 -0.45 3.63
N PHE A 178 9.92 -1.49 4.15
CA PHE A 178 10.13 -2.73 3.40
C PHE A 178 8.85 -3.53 3.17
N LEU A 179 7.96 -3.58 4.16
CA LEU A 179 6.64 -4.21 3.97
C LEU A 179 5.84 -3.49 2.89
N LEU A 180 5.85 -2.16 2.91
CA LEU A 180 5.19 -1.34 1.91
C LEU A 180 5.83 -1.49 0.52
N GLU A 181 7.16 -1.62 0.43
CA GLU A 181 7.87 -1.93 -0.82
C GLU A 181 7.36 -3.22 -1.45
N LEU A 182 7.40 -4.31 -0.67
CA LEU A 182 7.02 -5.64 -1.14
C LEU A 182 5.54 -5.68 -1.53
N TRP A 183 4.69 -4.96 -0.78
CA TRP A 183 3.29 -4.78 -1.14
C TRP A 183 3.13 -4.04 -2.46
N TYR A 184 3.78 -2.89 -2.60
CA TYR A 184 3.67 -2.05 -3.80
C TYR A 184 4.17 -2.81 -5.03
N TRP A 185 5.34 -3.42 -4.94
CA TRP A 185 5.90 -4.28 -5.99
C TRP A 185 4.96 -5.42 -6.37
N ASN A 186 4.28 -6.05 -5.40
CA ASN A 186 3.31 -7.10 -5.67
C ASN A 186 2.11 -6.61 -6.49
N GLU A 187 1.66 -5.37 -6.27
CA GLU A 187 0.49 -4.80 -6.94
C GLU A 187 0.85 -4.20 -8.31
N THR A 188 2.04 -3.60 -8.45
CA THR A 188 2.39 -2.79 -9.63
C THR A 188 3.54 -3.36 -10.45
N GLY A 189 4.40 -4.19 -9.85
CA GLY A 189 5.69 -4.60 -10.43
C GLY A 189 6.76 -3.50 -10.42
N GLU A 190 6.48 -2.35 -9.80
CA GLU A 190 7.38 -1.20 -9.69
C GLU A 190 7.93 -1.02 -8.27
N HIS A 191 8.94 -0.15 -8.13
CA HIS A 191 9.55 0.21 -6.86
C HIS A 191 8.99 1.53 -6.31
N LEU A 192 9.05 1.70 -4.99
CA LEU A 192 8.93 3.03 -4.38
C LEU A 192 10.31 3.70 -4.40
N ASP A 193 10.33 5.03 -4.33
CA ASP A 193 11.55 5.86 -4.38
C ASP A 193 12.36 5.61 -5.68
N ILE A 194 11.75 5.91 -6.84
CA ILE A 194 12.38 5.75 -8.16
C ILE A 194 13.27 6.95 -8.48
N GLN A 195 12.80 8.15 -8.15
CA GLN A 195 13.48 9.41 -8.49
C GLN A 195 14.45 9.85 -7.39
N SER A 196 14.18 9.45 -6.15
CA SER A 196 14.94 9.85 -4.97
C SER A 196 15.27 8.64 -4.11
N ILE A 197 16.13 8.81 -3.09
CA ILE A 197 16.43 7.77 -2.11
C ILE A 197 15.91 8.26 -0.77
N THR A 198 15.07 7.45 -0.11
CA THR A 198 14.72 7.65 1.29
C THR A 198 15.95 7.38 2.16
N LEU A 199 16.39 8.39 2.92
CA LEU A 199 17.54 8.34 3.83
C LEU A 199 17.12 8.07 5.28
#